data_AF-A0A073CHQ6-F1
#
_entry.id   AF-A0A073CHQ6-F1
#
_cell.length_a   1.000
_cell.length_b   1.000
_cell.length_c   1.000
_cell.angle_alpha   90.00
_cell.angle_beta   90.00
_cell.angle_gamma   90.00
#
_symmetry.space_group_name_H-M   'P 1'
#
loop_
_entity.id
_entity.type
_entity.pdbx_description
1 polymer ?
#
loop_
_entity_poly.entity_id
_entity_poly.type
_entity_poly.pdbx_seq_one_letter_code
_entity_poly.pdbx_strand_id
1 'polypeptide(L)'
;MNPNSSSNFTATERLESLKGGLLAGFSVGLSHLVLSGVNLWLWDAPVNFLFSTPLAGFSGFLFGVTYRYIIRRDDNPQLKLGGIFAFGLVRALAGMEIQLNTPTSLEQIARFGGESLLLFGIAGLILDIALQKAWVKPFN
;
A
#
# COMPACT_ATOMS: atom_id res chain seq x y z
N MET A 1 -19.43 -11.18 34.35
CA MET A 1 -18.64 -11.06 33.09
C MET A 1 -19.35 -11.85 32.01
N ASN A 2 -19.82 -11.19 30.95
CA ASN A 2 -20.52 -11.84 29.84
C ASN A 2 -19.46 -12.44 28.88
N PRO A 3 -19.43 -13.77 28.63
CA PRO A 3 -18.39 -14.40 27.82
C PRO A 3 -18.43 -14.04 26.32
N ASN A 4 -19.40 -13.22 25.88
CA ASN A 4 -19.59 -12.85 24.47
C ASN A 4 -18.97 -11.50 24.05
N SER A 5 -18.05 -10.94 24.84
CA SER A 5 -17.42 -9.64 24.58
C SER A 5 -16.02 -9.77 23.96
N SER A 6 -15.88 -10.25 22.72
CA SER A 6 -14.56 -10.39 22.08
C SER A 6 -14.36 -9.68 20.74
N SER A 7 -15.26 -8.77 20.35
CA SER A 7 -14.99 -7.84 19.24
C SER A 7 -15.91 -6.62 19.24
N ASN A 8 -15.35 -5.41 19.23
CA ASN A 8 -16.08 -4.18 18.90
C ASN A 8 -16.36 -4.05 17.38
N PHE A 9 -15.86 -4.97 16.56
CA PHE A 9 -16.07 -5.02 15.11
C PHE A 9 -17.04 -6.15 14.73
N THR A 10 -18.00 -5.85 13.87
CA THR A 10 -18.91 -6.86 13.32
C THR A 10 -18.14 -7.79 12.37
N ALA A 11 -18.51 -9.08 12.29
CA ALA A 11 -17.87 -10.02 11.35
C ALA A 11 -17.87 -9.50 9.90
N THR A 12 -18.93 -8.80 9.52
CA THR A 12 -19.07 -8.10 8.24
C THR A 12 -17.98 -7.04 8.01
N GLU A 13 -17.65 -6.23 9.02
CA GLU A 13 -16.64 -5.18 8.89
C GLU A 13 -15.24 -5.77 8.71
N ARG A 14 -14.95 -6.88 9.40
CA ARG A 14 -13.69 -7.60 9.24
C ARG A 14 -13.53 -8.14 7.83
N LEU A 15 -14.60 -8.69 7.24
CA LEU A 15 -14.60 -9.20 5.87
C LEU A 15 -14.41 -8.09 4.83
N GLU A 16 -15.06 -6.95 5.01
CA GLU A 16 -14.91 -5.79 4.12
C GLU A 16 -13.49 -5.19 4.20
N SER A 17 -12.88 -5.14 5.39
CA SER A 17 -11.48 -4.75 5.55
C SER A 17 -10.54 -5.75 4.89
N LEU A 18 -10.80 -7.06 5.01
CA LEU A 18 -10.02 -8.10 4.33
C LEU A 18 -10.10 -7.93 2.80
N LYS A 19 -11.29 -7.66 2.27
CA LYS A 19 -11.50 -7.44 0.83
C LYS A 19 -10.74 -6.20 0.33
N GLY A 20 -10.83 -5.08 1.06
CA GLY A 20 -10.07 -3.87 0.75
C GLY A 20 -8.56 -4.11 0.80
N GLY A 21 -8.09 -4.80 1.84
CA GLY A 21 -6.70 -5.23 1.96
C GLY A 21 -6.25 -6.08 0.78
N LEU A 22 -7.00 -7.11 0.40
CA LEU A 22 -6.65 -7.99 -0.72
C LEU A 22 -6.59 -7.23 -2.05
N LEU A 23 -7.54 -6.33 -2.29
CA LEU A 23 -7.56 -5.49 -3.50
C LEU A 23 -6.31 -4.61 -3.59
N ALA A 24 -5.98 -3.93 -2.49
CA ALA A 24 -4.82 -3.06 -2.42
C ALA A 24 -3.50 -3.84 -2.49
N GLY A 25 -3.42 -4.98 -1.81
CA GLY A 25 -2.24 -5.83 -1.83
C GLY A 25 -1.96 -6.43 -3.20
N PHE A 26 -3.01 -6.89 -3.90
CA PHE A 26 -2.88 -7.35 -5.27
C PHE A 26 -2.46 -6.21 -6.22
N SER A 27 -3.06 -5.03 -6.07
CA SER A 27 -2.71 -3.84 -6.84
C SER A 27 -1.25 -3.44 -6.66
N VAL A 28 -0.78 -3.32 -5.42
CA VAL A 28 0.61 -2.95 -5.12
C VAL A 28 1.57 -4.05 -5.59
N GLY A 29 1.24 -5.32 -5.36
CA GLY A 29 2.06 -6.44 -5.83
C GLY A 29 2.24 -6.44 -7.35
N LEU A 30 1.15 -6.27 -8.10
CA LEU A 30 1.20 -6.21 -9.56
C LEU A 30 1.97 -4.97 -10.05
N SER A 31 1.70 -3.81 -9.46
CA SER A 31 2.39 -2.57 -9.80
C SER A 31 3.90 -2.66 -9.51
N HIS A 32 4.28 -3.27 -8.39
CA HIS A 32 5.67 -3.51 -8.01
C HIS A 32 6.35 -4.47 -8.97
N LEU A 33 5.65 -5.53 -9.40
CA LEU A 33 6.17 -6.49 -10.38
C LEU A 33 6.46 -5.80 -11.73
N VAL A 34 5.54 -4.96 -12.21
CA VAL A 34 5.73 -4.19 -13.45
C VAL A 34 6.88 -3.21 -13.32
N LEU A 35 6.92 -2.39 -12.26
CA LEU A 35 8.00 -1.43 -12.02
C LEU A 35 9.36 -2.11 -11.89
N SER A 36 9.41 -3.24 -11.19
CA SER A 36 10.63 -4.02 -11.05
C SER A 36 11.11 -4.60 -12.38
N GLY A 37 10.19 -5.05 -13.24
CA GLY A 37 10.52 -5.49 -14.61
C GLY A 37 11.06 -4.35 -15.47
N VAL A 38 10.48 -3.16 -15.37
CA VAL A 38 11.00 -1.94 -16.03
C VAL A 38 12.39 -1.59 -15.50
N ASN A 39 12.61 -1.71 -14.18
CA ASN A 39 13.90 -1.41 -13.58
C ASN A 39 15.02 -2.36 -14.04
N LEU A 40 14.70 -3.65 -14.11
CA LEU A 40 15.61 -4.65 -14.67
C LEU A 40 15.91 -4.35 -16.14
N TRP A 41 14.90 -4.00 -16.93
CA TRP A 41 15.08 -3.79 -18.38
C TRP A 41 15.87 -2.52 -18.72
N LEU A 42 15.64 -1.41 -18.00
CA LEU A 42 16.26 -0.12 -18.32
C LEU A 42 17.61 0.10 -17.62
N TRP A 43 17.82 -0.47 -16.43
CA TRP A 43 19.00 -0.18 -15.60
C TRP A 43 19.72 -1.42 -15.08
N ASP A 44 19.33 -2.62 -15.55
CA ASP A 44 19.94 -3.90 -15.15
C ASP A 44 19.99 -4.08 -13.62
N ALA A 45 18.99 -3.52 -12.95
CA ALA A 45 18.94 -3.48 -11.49
C ALA A 45 18.73 -4.89 -10.93
N PRO A 46 19.48 -5.31 -9.90
CA PRO A 46 19.30 -6.62 -9.30
C PRO A 46 17.96 -6.68 -8.55
N VAL A 47 17.00 -7.41 -9.11
CA VAL A 47 15.66 -7.58 -8.51
C VAL A 47 15.48 -9.02 -8.03
N ASN A 48 15.15 -9.17 -6.74
CA ASN A 48 14.67 -10.44 -6.21
C ASN A 48 13.14 -10.49 -6.25
N PHE A 49 12.57 -10.91 -7.39
CA PHE A 49 11.12 -10.99 -7.58
C PHE A 49 10.42 -11.92 -6.59
N LEU A 50 11.11 -12.97 -6.12
CA LEU A 50 10.55 -13.99 -5.24
C LEU A 50 10.18 -13.42 -3.86
N PHE A 51 10.98 -12.47 -3.35
CA PHE A 51 10.76 -11.86 -2.05
C PHE A 51 10.20 -10.44 -2.14
N SER A 52 10.66 -9.62 -3.09
CA SER A 52 10.26 -8.21 -3.15
C SER A 52 8.77 -8.03 -3.51
N THR A 53 8.24 -8.83 -4.43
CA THR A 53 6.84 -8.72 -4.87
C THR A 53 5.85 -9.13 -3.78
N PRO A 54 5.99 -10.27 -3.09
CA PRO A 54 5.10 -10.62 -1.98
C PRO A 54 5.19 -9.63 -0.82
N LEU A 55 6.38 -9.12 -0.48
CA LEU A 55 6.54 -8.10 0.57
C LEU A 55 5.84 -6.79 0.19
N ALA A 56 5.97 -6.36 -1.07
CA ALA A 56 5.25 -5.20 -1.58
C ALA A 56 3.74 -5.40 -1.53
N GLY A 57 3.25 -6.57 -1.95
CA GLY A 57 1.84 -6.93 -1.86
C GLY A 57 1.33 -6.96 -0.42
N PHE A 58 2.10 -7.50 0.52
CA PHE A 58 1.73 -7.50 1.94
C PHE A 58 1.69 -6.08 2.53
N SER A 59 2.63 -5.21 2.13
CA SER A 59 2.60 -3.81 2.50
C SER A 59 1.38 -3.08 1.94
N GLY A 60 1.02 -3.35 0.68
CA GLY A 60 -0.23 -2.87 0.07
C GLY A 60 -1.48 -3.41 0.76
N PHE A 61 -1.45 -4.66 1.24
CA PHE A 61 -2.53 -5.25 2.00
C PHE A 61 -2.76 -4.50 3.32
N LEU A 62 -1.70 -4.27 4.09
CA LEU A 62 -1.77 -3.48 5.32
C LEU A 62 -2.25 -2.06 5.06
N PHE A 63 -1.75 -1.44 3.99
CA PHE A 63 -2.25 -0.13 3.55
C PHE A 63 -3.75 -0.16 3.27
N GLY A 64 -4.26 -1.12 2.50
CA GLY A 64 -5.69 -1.18 2.16
C GLY A 64 -6.61 -1.40 3.35
N VAL A 65 -6.19 -2.25 4.29
CA VAL A 65 -6.90 -2.43 5.57
C VAL A 65 -6.95 -1.10 6.33
N THR A 66 -5.81 -0.42 6.49
CA THR A 66 -5.72 0.86 7.21
C THR A 66 -6.48 1.97 6.49
N TYR A 67 -6.37 2.06 5.16
CA TYR A 67 -6.99 3.08 4.33
C TYR A 67 -8.52 3.08 4.49
N ARG A 68 -9.14 1.90 4.57
CA ARG A 68 -10.59 1.79 4.84
C ARG A 68 -10.98 2.40 6.19
N TYR A 69 -10.14 2.31 7.21
CA TYR A 69 -10.38 2.97 8.50
C TYR A 69 -10.11 4.47 8.47
N ILE A 70 -9.27 4.94 7.56
CA ILE A 70 -9.01 6.38 7.37
C ILE A 70 -10.21 7.02 6.66
N ILE A 71 -10.75 6.39 5.62
CA ILE A 71 -11.86 6.91 4.80
C ILE A 71 -13.22 6.45 5.35
N ARG A 72 -13.49 6.76 6.61
CA ARG A 72 -14.70 6.29 7.32
C ARG A 72 -16.00 6.91 6.80
N ARG A 73 -15.97 8.12 6.24
CA ARG A 73 -17.12 8.83 5.63
C ARG A 73 -16.78 10.25 5.17
N ASP A 74 -15.76 10.86 5.76
CA ASP A 74 -15.32 12.19 5.39
C ASP A 74 -14.62 12.19 4.02
N ASP A 75 -15.06 13.09 3.14
CA ASP A 75 -14.36 13.39 1.90
C ASP A 75 -13.27 14.43 2.15
N ASN A 76 -12.33 14.11 3.05
CA ASN A 76 -11.20 14.95 3.33
C ASN A 76 -10.01 14.54 2.43
N PRO A 77 -9.70 15.29 1.36
CA PRO A 77 -8.61 14.95 0.45
C PRO A 77 -7.24 14.98 1.14
N GLN A 78 -7.06 15.82 2.15
CA GLN A 78 -5.80 15.89 2.90
C GLN A 78 -5.57 14.62 3.74
N LEU A 79 -6.65 14.03 4.28
CA LEU A 79 -6.56 12.78 5.03
C LEU A 79 -6.24 11.58 4.13
N LYS A 80 -6.85 11.54 2.93
CA LYS A 80 -6.55 10.55 1.88
C LYS A 80 -5.08 10.59 1.47
N LEU A 81 -4.64 11.78 1.06
CA LEU A 81 -3.26 12.00 0.62
C LEU A 81 -2.28 11.73 1.77
N GLY A 82 -2.57 12.19 2.98
CA GLY A 82 -1.74 11.94 4.16
C GLY A 82 -1.53 10.44 4.43
N GLY A 83 -2.57 9.62 4.29
CA GLY A 83 -2.46 8.16 4.40
C GLY A 83 -1.56 7.54 3.33
N ILE A 84 -1.71 7.97 2.08
CA ILE A 84 -0.87 7.51 0.96
C ILE A 84 0.60 7.92 1.19
N PHE A 85 0.83 9.19 1.54
CA PHE A 85 2.17 9.72 1.81
C PHE A 85 2.83 9.02 2.99
N ALA A 86 2.11 8.72 4.07
CA ALA A 86 2.67 8.02 5.22
C ALA A 86 3.25 6.65 4.82
N PHE A 87 2.47 5.83 4.10
CA PHE A 87 2.95 4.51 3.67
C PHE A 87 4.04 4.59 2.59
N GLY A 88 3.89 5.49 1.61
CA GLY A 88 4.87 5.69 0.56
C GLY A 88 6.21 6.20 1.06
N LEU A 89 6.19 7.21 1.95
CA LEU A 89 7.41 7.76 2.53
C LEU A 89 8.07 6.81 3.51
N VAL A 90 7.32 6.08 4.35
CA VAL A 90 7.91 5.09 5.26
C VAL A 90 8.60 3.97 4.47
N ARG A 91 7.99 3.49 3.38
CA ARG A 91 8.64 2.52 2.47
C ARG A 91 9.89 3.09 1.83
N ALA A 92 9.82 4.32 1.31
CA ALA A 92 10.96 5.01 0.70
C ALA A 92 12.12 5.18 1.69
N LEU A 93 11.84 5.69 2.90
CA LEU A 93 12.81 5.92 3.96
C LEU A 93 13.47 4.62 4.42
N ALA A 94 12.69 3.55 4.61
CA ALA A 94 13.25 2.24 4.95
C ALA A 94 14.20 1.71 3.86
N GLY A 95 13.87 1.92 2.58
CA GLY A 95 14.77 1.56 1.48
C GLY A 95 16.01 2.44 1.40
N MET A 96 15.88 3.73 1.68
CA MET A 96 17.02 4.66 1.74
C MET A 96 17.99 4.31 2.86
N GLU A 97 17.51 3.94 4.04
CA GLU A 97 18.37 3.55 5.18
C GLU A 97 19.30 2.39 4.82
N ILE A 98 18.80 1.42 4.07
CA ILE A 98 19.61 0.30 3.55
C ILE A 98 20.63 0.81 2.51
N GLN A 99 20.19 1.72 1.63
CA GLN A 99 21.01 2.28 0.56
C GLN A 99 22.10 3.23 1.06
N LEU A 100 21.93 3.91 2.21
CA LEU A 100 22.96 4.77 2.81
C LEU A 100 24.22 4.01 3.24
N ASN A 101 24.09 2.70 3.48
CA ASN A 101 25.23 1.81 3.77
C ASN A 101 25.93 1.30 2.51
N THR A 102 25.48 1.71 1.33
CA THR A 102 26.00 1.32 0.02
C THR A 102 26.30 2.60 -0.79
N PRO A 103 27.33 2.65 -1.65
CA PRO A 103 27.54 3.79 -2.53
C PRO A 103 26.40 3.87 -3.58
N THR A 104 25.31 4.54 -3.21
CA THR A 104 24.12 4.73 -4.04
C THR A 104 24.02 6.19 -4.50
N SER A 105 23.62 6.38 -5.75
CA SER A 105 23.46 7.72 -6.32
C SER A 105 22.14 8.35 -5.87
N LEU A 106 22.10 9.69 -5.80
CA LEU A 106 20.88 10.44 -5.47
C LEU A 106 19.73 10.13 -6.44
N GLU A 107 20.04 9.84 -7.70
CA GLU A 107 19.05 9.46 -8.72
C GLU A 107 18.33 8.15 -8.36
N GLN A 108 19.07 7.13 -7.92
CA GLN A 108 18.48 5.84 -7.52
C GLN A 108 17.58 6.00 -6.29
N ILE A 109 18.02 6.80 -5.32
CA ILE A 109 17.23 7.15 -4.14
C ILE A 109 15.92 7.83 -4.53
N ALA A 110 16.01 8.88 -5.37
CA ALA A 110 14.85 9.64 -5.82
C ALA A 110 13.87 8.75 -6.61
N ARG A 111 14.38 7.86 -7.46
CA ARG A 111 13.57 6.90 -8.22
C ARG A 111 12.83 5.93 -7.30
N PHE A 112 13.54 5.29 -6.37
CA PHE A 112 12.93 4.35 -5.43
C PHE A 112 11.87 5.03 -4.54
N GLY A 113 12.14 6.25 -4.11
CA GLY A 113 11.17 7.06 -3.37
C GLY A 113 9.92 7.37 -4.20
N GLY A 114 10.11 7.81 -5.45
CA GLY A 114 9.03 8.05 -6.41
C GLY A 114 8.19 6.81 -6.68
N GLU A 115 8.83 5.67 -6.92
CA GLU A 115 8.14 4.38 -7.10
C GLU A 115 7.31 4.00 -5.89
N SER A 116 7.85 4.17 -4.68
CA SER A 116 7.13 3.89 -3.44
C SER A 116 5.87 4.74 -3.32
N LEU A 117 5.96 6.04 -3.61
CA LEU A 117 4.79 6.95 -3.62
C LEU A 117 3.77 6.56 -4.69
N LEU A 118 4.24 6.24 -5.90
CA LEU A 118 3.38 5.80 -7.01
C LEU A 118 2.62 4.52 -6.68
N LEU A 119 3.28 3.53 -6.06
CA LEU A 119 2.67 2.26 -5.66
C LEU A 119 1.45 2.46 -4.75
N PHE A 120 1.61 3.24 -3.68
CA PHE A 120 0.50 3.50 -2.75
C PHE A 120 -0.51 4.50 -3.31
N GLY A 121 -0.09 5.41 -4.18
CA GLY A 121 -1.00 6.30 -4.91
C GLY A 121 -1.97 5.52 -5.81
N ILE A 122 -1.45 4.56 -6.58
CA ILE A 122 -2.25 3.65 -7.42
C ILE A 122 -3.20 2.83 -6.55
N ALA A 123 -2.70 2.27 -5.44
CA ALA A 123 -3.52 1.48 -4.52
C ALA A 123 -4.65 2.32 -3.90
N GLY A 124 -4.36 3.55 -3.46
CA GLY A 124 -5.34 4.48 -2.92
C GLY A 124 -6.43 4.83 -3.94
N LEU A 125 -6.04 5.11 -5.19
CA LEU A 125 -6.99 5.38 -6.29
C LEU A 125 -7.89 4.17 -6.58
N ILE A 126 -7.34 2.96 -6.60
CA ILE A 126 -8.12 1.73 -6.81
C ILE A 126 -9.08 1.49 -5.66
N LEU A 127 -8.67 1.74 -4.41
CA LEU A 127 -9.55 1.64 -3.25
C LEU A 127 -10.66 2.70 -3.28
N ASP A 128 -10.35 3.94 -3.66
CA ASP A 128 -11.36 4.99 -3.82
C ASP A 128 -12.40 4.60 -4.86
N ILE A 129 -11.97 4.07 -6.01
CA ILE A 129 -12.89 3.54 -7.04
C ILE A 129 -13.71 2.37 -6.49
N ALA A 130 -13.10 1.47 -5.73
CA ALA A 130 -13.79 0.33 -5.14
C ALA A 130 -14.83 0.76 -4.08
N LEU A 131 -14.54 1.80 -3.30
CA LEU A 131 -15.48 2.40 -2.35
C LEU A 131 -16.64 3.09 -3.08
N GLN A 132 -16.34 3.89 -4.13
CA GLN A 132 -17.37 4.57 -4.94
C GLN A 132 -18.30 3.59 -5.65
N LYS A 133 -17.78 2.47 -6.17
CA LYS A 133 -18.56 1.41 -6.81
C LYS A 133 -19.26 0.47 -5.80
N ALA A 134 -19.16 0.75 -4.50
CA ALA A 134 -19.65 -0.11 -3.41
C ALA A 134 -19.13 -1.56 -3.47
N TRP A 135 -17.97 -1.77 -4.11
CA TRP A 135 -17.27 -3.06 -4.09
C TRP A 135 -16.70 -3.35 -2.71
N VAL A 136 -16.30 -2.31 -1.97
CA VAL A 136 -15.98 -2.37 -0.55
C VAL A 136 -16.88 -1.37 0.16
N LYS A 137 -17.52 -1.77 1.24
CA LYS A 137 -18.38 -0.85 2.00
C LYS A 137 -17.52 0.03 2.91
N PRO A 138 -17.79 1.36 3.00
CA PRO A 138 -17.15 2.20 3.99
C PRO A 138 -17.44 1.67 5.40
N PHE A 139 -16.54 1.93 6.33
CA PHE A 139 -16.72 1.51 7.72
C PHE A 139 -17.86 2.32 8.36
N ASN A 140 -18.80 1.66 9.03
CA ASN A 140 -20.04 2.26 9.52
C ASN A 140 -19.93 2.61 11.01
#